data_AF-A0A1S9ANR5-F1
#
_entry.id   AF-A0A1S9ANR5-F1
#
_cell.length_a   1.000
_cell.length_b   1.000
_cell.length_c   1.000
_cell.angle_alpha   90.00
_cell.angle_beta   90.00
_cell.angle_gamma   90.00
#
_symmetry.space_group_name_H-M   'P 1'
#
loop_
_entity.id
_entity.type
_entity.pdbx_description
1 polymer ?
#
loop_
_entity_poly.entity_id
_entity_poly.type
_entity_poly.pdbx_seq_one_letter_code
_entity_poly.pdbx_strand_id
1 'polypeptide(L)'
;MRCRLTAGQRHDAPQARPLLQGLAPARLIADRGYDSDPLVAELARRGTQAVIPPRRKRRHPRAFDAQRYAQRHPVERLFSRLKQFRRVATRYEKL
;
A
#
# COMPACT_ATOMS: atom_id res chain seq x y z
N MET A 1 -3.86 -7.09 11.94
CA MET A 1 -2.86 -6.46 11.04
C MET A 1 -2.09 -7.57 10.34
N ARG A 2 -2.01 -7.58 9.00
CA ARG A 2 -1.22 -8.55 8.22
C ARG A 2 0.02 -7.85 7.67
N CYS A 3 1.21 -8.42 7.89
CA CYS A 3 2.47 -7.93 7.34
C CYS A 3 3.18 -9.05 6.59
N ARG A 4 3.80 -8.73 5.46
CA ARG A 4 4.64 -9.66 4.70
C ARG A 4 5.99 -9.00 4.42
N LEU A 5 7.06 -9.71 4.72
CA LEU A 5 8.42 -9.24 4.46
C LEU A 5 8.82 -9.63 3.03
N THR A 6 9.35 -8.68 2.28
CA THR A 6 9.92 -8.87 0.94
C THR A 6 11.43 -8.69 0.99
N ALA A 7 12.14 -9.33 0.05
CA ALA A 7 13.55 -9.04 -0.17
C ALA A 7 13.70 -7.58 -0.66
N GLY A 8 14.75 -6.88 -0.21
CA GLY A 8 14.91 -5.43 -0.42
C GLY A 8 14.95 -4.96 -1.88
N GLN A 9 15.20 -5.87 -2.83
CA GLN A 9 15.20 -5.59 -4.27
C GLN A 9 13.81 -5.66 -4.93
N ARG A 10 12.78 -6.14 -4.21
CA ARG A 10 11.47 -6.41 -4.78
C ARG A 10 10.52 -5.25 -4.46
N HIS A 11 9.96 -4.62 -5.49
CA HIS A 11 8.88 -3.64 -5.31
C HIS A 11 7.72 -4.24 -4.50
N ASP A 12 7.07 -3.41 -3.68
CA ASP A 12 5.99 -3.85 -2.79
C ASP A 12 4.64 -4.00 -3.49
N ALA A 13 4.46 -3.38 -4.66
CA ALA A 13 3.24 -3.42 -5.46
C ALA A 13 2.66 -4.85 -5.71
N PRO A 14 3.47 -5.87 -6.03
CA PRO A 14 3.00 -7.26 -6.21
C PRO A 14 2.44 -7.90 -4.94
N GLN A 15 2.78 -7.38 -3.75
CA GLN A 15 2.31 -7.93 -2.47
C GLN A 15 0.89 -7.47 -2.11
N ALA A 16 0.36 -6.43 -2.76
CA ALA A 16 -1.00 -5.95 -2.51
C ALA A 16 -2.05 -7.07 -2.68
N ARG A 17 -1.94 -7.85 -3.77
CA ARG A 17 -2.86 -8.96 -4.06
C ARG A 17 -2.84 -10.06 -2.99
N PRO A 18 -1.68 -10.64 -2.63
CA PRO A 18 -1.58 -11.58 -1.52
C PRO A 18 -2.11 -11.05 -0.19
N LEU A 19 -1.86 -9.77 0.12
CA LEU A 19 -2.32 -9.16 1.38
C LEU A 19 -3.85 -9.01 1.42
N LEU A 20 -4.48 -8.78 0.27
CA LEU A 20 -5.93 -8.66 0.10
C LEU A 20 -6.65 -10.01 -0.02
N GLN A 21 -5.93 -11.12 -0.14
CA GLN A 21 -6.55 -12.44 -0.31
C GLN A 21 -7.34 -12.85 0.94
N GLY A 22 -8.61 -13.25 0.74
CA GLY A 22 -9.53 -13.60 1.83
C GLY A 22 -10.01 -12.42 2.68
N LEU A 23 -9.74 -11.18 2.26
CA LEU A 23 -10.30 -9.97 2.85
C LEU A 23 -11.27 -9.32 1.87
N ALA A 24 -12.42 -8.90 2.36
CA ALA A 24 -13.41 -8.11 1.61
C ALA A 24 -13.63 -6.76 2.30
N PRO A 25 -12.61 -5.88 2.35
CA PRO A 25 -12.78 -4.58 2.99
C PRO A 25 -13.68 -3.71 2.12
N ALA A 26 -14.52 -2.89 2.75
CA ALA A 26 -15.30 -1.88 2.04
C ALA A 26 -14.40 -0.84 1.35
N ARG A 27 -13.19 -0.61 1.87
CA ARG A 27 -12.25 0.42 1.40
C ARG A 27 -10.81 -0.05 1.55
N LEU A 28 -9.98 0.29 0.57
CA LEU A 28 -8.53 0.11 0.62
C LEU A 28 -7.85 1.47 0.57
N ILE A 29 -7.09 1.81 1.62
CA ILE A 29 -6.19 2.97 1.63
C ILE A 29 -4.79 2.45 1.33
N ALA A 30 -4.16 2.95 0.27
CA ALA A 30 -2.80 2.56 -0.10
C ALA A 30 -2.01 3.75 -0.66
N ASP A 31 -0.69 3.63 -0.63
CA ASP A 31 0.20 4.68 -1.14
C ASP A 31 0.11 4.83 -2.65
N ARG A 32 0.52 6.00 -3.14
CA ARG A 32 0.58 6.35 -4.57
C ARG A 32 1.28 5.29 -5.44
N GLY A 33 2.27 4.57 -4.89
CA GLY A 33 2.97 3.50 -5.59
C GLY A 33 2.06 2.35 -6.04
N TYR A 34 0.94 2.14 -5.35
CA TYR A 34 -0.05 1.11 -5.65
C TYR A 34 -1.12 1.55 -6.66
N ASP A 35 -1.11 2.81 -7.11
CA ASP A 35 -2.01 3.26 -8.18
C ASP A 35 -1.64 2.53 -9.48
N SER A 36 -2.42 1.49 -9.76
CA SER A 36 -2.29 0.63 -10.93
C SER A 36 -3.69 0.23 -11.39
N ASP A 37 -3.92 0.29 -12.69
CA ASP A 37 -5.24 0.03 -13.28
C ASP A 37 -5.74 -1.39 -13.01
N PRO A 38 -4.88 -2.44 -13.09
CA PRO A 38 -5.30 -3.80 -12.75
C PRO A 38 -5.75 -3.95 -11.30
N LEU A 39 -5.08 -3.27 -10.35
CA LEU A 39 -5.44 -3.32 -8.93
C LEU A 39 -6.76 -2.61 -8.68
N VAL A 40 -6.96 -1.43 -9.27
CA VAL A 40 -8.18 -0.64 -9.08
C VAL A 40 -9.38 -1.34 -9.70
N ALA A 41 -9.22 -1.92 -10.90
CA ALA A 41 -10.26 -2.72 -11.54
C ALA A 41 -10.61 -3.97 -10.71
N GLU A 42 -9.60 -4.63 -10.12
CA GLU A 42 -9.84 -5.74 -9.22
C GLU A 42 -10.60 -5.34 -7.95
N LEU A 43 -10.25 -4.21 -7.33
CA LEU A 43 -10.95 -3.69 -6.16
C LEU A 43 -12.39 -3.31 -6.49
N ALA A 44 -12.62 -2.67 -7.65
CA ALA A 44 -13.96 -2.34 -8.12
C ALA A 44 -14.82 -3.60 -8.33
N ARG A 45 -14.27 -4.66 -8.96
CA ARG A 45 -14.95 -5.96 -9.10
C ARG A 45 -15.29 -6.61 -7.77
N ARG A 46 -14.47 -6.38 -6.73
CA ARG A 46 -14.70 -6.89 -5.37
C ARG A 46 -15.65 -6.01 -4.54
N GLY A 47 -16.13 -4.88 -5.07
CA GLY A 47 -16.92 -3.91 -4.32
C GLY A 47 -16.11 -3.09 -3.30
N THR A 48 -14.77 -3.12 -3.38
CA THR A 48 -13.88 -2.37 -2.50
C THR A 48 -13.56 -1.00 -3.11
N GLN A 49 -13.79 0.08 -2.36
CA GLN A 49 -13.41 1.42 -2.81
C GLN A 49 -11.89 1.63 -2.69
N ALA A 50 -11.23 1.96 -3.81
CA ALA A 50 -9.81 2.30 -3.84
C ALA A 50 -9.56 3.77 -3.44
N VAL A 51 -9.07 4.01 -2.22
CA VAL A 51 -8.61 5.31 -1.72
C VAL A 51 -7.10 5.41 -1.92
N ILE A 52 -6.70 5.53 -3.19
CA ILE A 52 -5.30 5.57 -3.61
C ILE A 52 -5.08 6.86 -4.43
N PRO A 53 -4.15 7.74 -4.02
CA PRO A 53 -3.86 8.95 -4.75
C PRO A 53 -3.24 8.61 -6.11
N PRO A 54 -3.62 9.32 -7.18
CA PRO A 54 -3.10 9.04 -8.52
C PRO A 54 -1.59 9.33 -8.60
N ARG A 55 -0.90 8.60 -9.47
CA ARG A 55 0.51 8.91 -9.81
C ARG A 55 0.61 10.29 -10.46
N ARG A 56 1.65 11.05 -10.12
CA ARG A 56 1.87 12.44 -10.59
C ARG A 56 1.93 12.58 -12.12
N LYS A 57 2.38 11.54 -12.84
CA LYS A 57 2.50 11.53 -14.31
C LYS A 57 1.28 10.95 -15.03
N ARG A 58 0.17 10.72 -14.32
CA ARG A 58 -1.02 10.10 -14.92
C ARG A 58 -1.76 11.15 -15.77
N ARG A 59 -1.98 10.84 -17.05
CA ARG A 59 -2.72 11.71 -18.00
C ARG A 59 -4.15 12.01 -17.53
N HIS A 60 -4.82 11.01 -16.98
CA HIS A 60 -6.18 11.12 -16.45
C HIS A 60 -6.18 10.72 -14.97
N PRO A 61 -5.99 11.67 -14.04
CA PRO A 61 -6.00 11.39 -12.62
C PRO A 61 -7.40 10.97 -12.16
N ARG A 62 -7.48 9.87 -11.40
CA ARG A 62 -8.72 9.43 -10.77
C ARG A 62 -9.03 10.30 -9.55
N ALA A 63 -10.31 10.62 -9.35
CA ALA A 63 -10.77 11.21 -8.10
C ALA A 63 -10.55 10.24 -6.93
N PHE A 64 -10.00 10.74 -5.82
CA PHE A 64 -9.84 9.96 -4.60
C PHE A 64 -10.24 10.79 -3.39
N ASP A 65 -10.66 10.11 -2.33
CA ASP A 65 -11.08 10.76 -1.08
C ASP A 65 -9.83 11.12 -0.25
N ALA A 66 -9.43 12.38 -0.31
CA ALA A 66 -8.26 12.88 0.41
C ALA A 66 -8.42 12.84 1.94
N GLN A 67 -9.65 13.04 2.45
CA GLN A 67 -9.93 12.99 3.88
C GLN A 67 -9.74 11.56 4.41
N ARG A 68 -10.20 10.56 3.66
CA ARG A 68 -9.95 9.15 4.00
C ARG A 68 -8.50 8.77 3.83
N TYR A 69 -7.81 9.31 2.82
CA TYR A 69 -6.38 9.08 2.66
C TYR A 69 -5.58 9.58 3.88
N ALA A 70 -5.99 10.68 4.53
CA ALA A 70 -5.35 11.19 5.75
C ALA A 70 -5.41 10.20 6.93
N GLN A 71 -6.38 9.27 6.92
CA GLN A 71 -6.49 8.23 7.96
C GLN A 71 -5.35 7.20 7.93
N ARG A 72 -4.45 7.26 6.94
CA ARG A 72 -3.23 6.43 6.93
C ARG A 72 -2.17 6.84 7.96
N HIS A 73 -2.27 8.05 8.52
CA HIS A 73 -1.25 8.62 9.40
C HIS A 73 -0.87 7.73 10.62
N PRO A 74 -1.79 7.05 11.32
CA PRO A 74 -1.42 6.13 12.39
C PRO A 74 -0.57 4.96 11.90
N VAL A 75 -0.87 4.43 10.72
CA VAL A 75 -0.12 3.34 10.08
C VAL A 75 1.28 3.83 9.69
N GLU A 76 1.40 5.02 9.13
CA GLU A 76 2.69 5.64 8.83
C GLU A 76 3.54 5.87 10.09
N ARG A 77 2.93 6.37 11.17
CA ARG A 77 3.62 6.54 12.46
C ARG A 77 4.12 5.21 13.00
N LEU A 78 3.34 4.15 12.87
CA LEU A 78 3.76 2.81 13.26
C LEU A 78 4.98 2.36 12.46
N PHE A 79 4.95 2.47 11.13
CA PHE A 79 6.10 2.12 10.29
C PHE A 79 7.32 2.99 10.56
N SER A 80 7.15 4.29 10.80
CA SER A 80 8.23 5.19 11.18
C SER A 80 8.88 4.78 12.51
N ARG A 81 8.08 4.39 13.51
CA ARG A 81 8.61 3.83 14.77
C ARG A 81 9.32 2.49 14.54
N LEU A 82 8.77 1.62 13.69
CA LEU A 82 9.42 0.35 13.34
C LEU A 82 10.78 0.59 12.66
N LYS A 83 10.89 1.61 11.82
CA LYS A 83 12.16 2.00 11.17
C LYS A 83 13.21 2.56 12.13
N GLN A 84 12.82 3.06 13.31
CA GLN A 84 13.78 3.49 14.34
C GLN A 84 14.58 2.31 14.92
N PHE A 85 14.00 1.11 14.90
CA PHE A 85 14.72 -0.10 15.28
C PHE A 85 15.62 -0.55 14.11
N ARG A 86 16.89 -0.12 14.12
CA ARG A 86 17.89 -0.48 13.09
C ARG A 86 17.95 -1.98 12.78
N ARG A 87 17.76 -2.87 13.75
CA ARG A 87 17.70 -4.33 13.51
C ARG A 87 16.57 -4.77 12.55
N VAL A 88 15.49 -3.99 12.45
CA VAL A 88 14.35 -4.23 11.55
C VAL A 88 14.53 -3.47 10.23
N ALA A 89 15.20 -2.31 10.25
CA ALA A 89 15.32 -1.41 9.09
C ALA A 89 16.58 -1.60 8.24
N THR A 90 17.71 -1.99 8.84
CA THR A 90 19.00 -2.15 8.17
C THR A 90 19.40 -3.63 8.15
N ARG A 91 19.35 -4.26 6.97
CA ARG A 91 20.05 -5.52 6.71
C ARG A 91 21.50 -5.22 6.34
N TYR A 92 22.45 -5.57 7.21
CA TYR A 92 23.70 -6.16 6.74
C TYR A 92 23.45 -7.66 6.67
N GLU A 93 23.14 -8.17 5.47
CA GLU A 93 23.53 -9.54 5.12
C GLU A 93 24.96 -9.41 4.61
N LYS A 94 25.94 -9.69 5.46
CA LYS A 94 27.25 -10.12 4.97
C LYS A 94 27.10 -11.60 4.61
N LEU A 95 27.17 -11.89 3.32
CA LEU A 95 27.68 -13.18 2.83
C LEU A 95 29.14 -13.32 3.24
#